data_AF-A0A832U4A2-F1
#
_entry.id   AF-A0A832U4A2-F1
#
_cell.length_a   1.000
_cell.length_b   1.000
_cell.length_c   1.000
_cell.angle_alpha   90.00
_cell.angle_beta   90.00
_cell.angle_gamma   90.00
#
_symmetry.space_group_name_H-M   'P 1'
#
loop_
_entity.id
_entity.type
_entity.pdbx_description
1 polymer ?
#
loop_
_entity_poly.entity_id
_entity_poly.type
_entity_poly.pdbx_seq_one_letter_code
_entity_poly.pdbx_strand_id
1 'polypeptide(L)'
;MGVRIALPSKGRISGPAVEILEKAGIGLIDNSNRKLFSHTFDPEITVMFTRAADIPEYVKDGAADIGITGYDLVKENGADVEVLEDLNFGHTRLVIAAPESSDFKT
;
A
#
# COMPACT_ATOMS: atom_id res chain seq x y z
N MET A 1 7.05 -4.02 -21.92
CA MET A 1 6.12 -3.08 -21.27
C MET A 1 6.22 -3.42 -19.80
N GLY A 2 6.73 -2.51 -18.96
CA GLY A 2 7.05 -2.85 -17.57
C GLY A 2 5.84 -2.72 -16.64
N VAL A 3 5.88 -3.43 -15.51
CA VAL A 3 4.90 -3.38 -14.42
C VAL A 3 5.32 -2.34 -13.39
N ARG A 4 4.38 -1.52 -12.95
CA ARG A 4 4.57 -0.53 -11.89
C ARG A 4 3.75 -0.89 -10.65
N ILE A 5 4.44 -1.04 -9.53
CA ILE A 5 3.85 -1.41 -8.24
C ILE A 5 3.81 -0.18 -7.33
N ALA A 6 2.63 0.23 -6.90
CA ALA A 6 2.46 1.31 -5.93
C ALA A 6 2.60 0.79 -4.49
N LEU A 7 3.57 1.32 -3.75
CA LEU A 7 3.79 0.99 -2.34
C LEU A 7 3.59 2.20 -1.42
N PRO A 8 3.20 2.00 -0.15
CA PRO A 8 3.15 3.06 0.83
C PRO A 8 4.56 3.61 1.09
N SER A 9 4.73 4.92 0.94
CA SER A 9 5.98 5.66 1.18
C SER A 9 6.39 5.70 2.66
N LYS A 10 5.43 5.53 3.58
CA LYS A 10 5.66 5.60 5.03
C LYS A 10 4.57 4.86 5.81
N GLY A 11 4.79 4.79 7.12
CA GLY A 11 3.84 4.20 8.07
C GLY A 11 4.05 2.70 8.28
N ARG A 12 3.19 2.12 9.12
CA ARG A 12 3.32 0.73 9.63
C ARG A 12 3.31 -0.36 8.55
N ILE A 13 2.75 -0.08 7.37
CA ILE A 13 2.66 -1.04 6.26
C ILE A 13 3.77 -0.90 5.21
N SER A 14 4.54 0.21 5.23
CA SER A 14 5.57 0.49 4.21
C SER A 14 6.73 -0.51 4.24
N GLY A 15 7.31 -0.74 5.42
CA GLY A 15 8.41 -1.70 5.59
C GLY A 15 8.03 -3.13 5.22
N PRO A 16 6.94 -3.69 5.80
CA PRO A 16 6.46 -5.03 5.45
C PRO A 16 6.13 -5.19 3.96
N ALA A 17 5.58 -4.15 3.31
CA ALA A 17 5.31 -4.20 1.88
C ALA A 17 6.60 -4.36 1.05
N VAL A 18 7.66 -3.62 1.38
CA VAL A 18 8.98 -3.78 0.73
C VAL A 18 9.55 -5.18 1.01
N GLU A 19 9.42 -5.69 2.24
CA GLU A 19 9.91 -7.01 2.61
C GLU A 19 9.24 -8.15 1.81
N ILE A 20 7.97 -8.00 1.43
CA ILE A 20 7.29 -8.96 0.56
C ILE A 20 7.95 -9.00 -0.83
N LEU A 21 8.28 -7.84 -1.39
CA LEU A 21 8.97 -7.76 -2.68
C LEU A 21 10.36 -8.42 -2.60
N GLU A 22 11.11 -8.17 -1.53
CA GLU A 22 12.39 -8.84 -1.27
C GLU A 22 12.24 -10.37 -1.24
N LYS A 23 11.26 -10.88 -0.49
CA LYS A 23 10.97 -12.32 -0.38
C LYS A 23 10.49 -12.94 -1.69
N ALA A 24 9.83 -12.17 -2.54
CA ALA A 24 9.37 -12.58 -3.86
C ALA A 24 10.47 -12.55 -4.93
N GLY A 25 11.70 -12.12 -4.59
CA GLY A 25 12.82 -12.03 -5.53
C GLY A 25 12.81 -10.77 -6.40
N ILE A 26 11.93 -9.81 -6.11
CA ILE A 26 11.77 -8.52 -6.81
C ILE A 26 12.20 -7.35 -5.92
N GLY A 27 13.26 -7.58 -5.14
CA GLY A 27 13.82 -6.62 -4.19
C GLY A 27 14.31 -5.33 -4.82
N LEU A 28 14.43 -4.28 -4.02
CA LEU A 28 14.85 -2.95 -4.45
C LEU A 28 16.38 -2.86 -4.55
N ILE A 29 16.89 -2.32 -5.66
CA ILE A 29 18.34 -2.14 -5.86
C ILE A 29 18.93 -1.18 -4.80
N ASP A 30 18.22 -0.09 -4.54
CA ASP A 30 18.72 0.99 -3.68
C ASP A 30 18.39 0.78 -2.19
N ASN A 31 17.63 -0.27 -1.85
CA ASN A 31 17.11 -0.56 -0.50
C ASN A 31 16.54 0.68 0.24
N SER A 32 16.05 1.67 -0.50
CA SER A 32 15.62 2.96 0.05
C SER A 32 14.22 3.32 -0.44
N ASN A 33 13.36 3.67 0.51
CA ASN A 33 11.99 4.15 0.30
C ASN A 33 11.89 5.69 0.27
N ARG A 34 13.00 6.40 0.06
CA ARG A 34 13.06 7.88 0.08
C ARG A 34 12.87 8.53 -1.30
N LYS A 35 12.77 7.73 -2.36
CA LYS A 35 12.52 8.19 -3.73
C LYS A 35 11.08 7.91 -4.11
N LEU A 36 10.51 8.75 -4.99
CA LEU A 36 9.19 8.51 -5.58
C LEU A 36 9.17 7.23 -6.43
N PHE A 37 10.26 6.96 -7.14
CA PHE A 37 10.44 5.74 -7.94
C PHE A 37 11.72 5.01 -7.54
N SER A 38 11.64 3.70 -7.45
CA SER A 38 12.77 2.80 -7.20
C SER A 38 12.77 1.64 -8.18
N HIS A 39 13.95 1.26 -8.65
CA HIS A 39 14.14 0.09 -9.49
C HIS A 39 14.23 -1.18 -8.64
N THR A 40 13.72 -2.28 -9.18
CA THR A 40 13.90 -3.61 -8.61
C THR A 40 15.03 -4.36 -9.33
N PHE A 41 15.44 -5.51 -8.82
CA PHE A 41 16.36 -6.41 -9.53
C PHE A 41 15.76 -6.98 -10.83
N ASP A 42 14.45 -6.91 -11.01
CA ASP A 42 13.79 -7.18 -12.29
C ASP A 42 13.67 -5.87 -13.11
N PRO A 43 14.29 -5.78 -14.30
CA PRO A 43 14.27 -4.57 -15.11
C PRO A 43 12.86 -4.23 -15.66
N GLU A 44 11.92 -5.18 -15.65
CA GLU A 44 10.54 -4.95 -16.06
C GLU A 44 9.67 -4.45 -14.91
N ILE A 45 10.15 -4.43 -13.66
CA ILE A 45 9.37 -4.03 -12.49
C ILE A 45 9.94 -2.77 -11.84
N THR A 46 9.08 -1.76 -11.67
CA THR A 46 9.41 -0.51 -10.97
C THR A 46 8.45 -0.28 -9.80
N VAL A 47 8.97 0.24 -8.69
CA VAL A 47 8.18 0.60 -7.52
C VAL A 47 7.94 2.10 -7.48
N MET A 48 6.69 2.51 -7.25
CA MET A 48 6.27 3.88 -7.01
C MET A 48 5.85 4.05 -5.53
N PHE A 49 6.58 4.85 -4.77
CA PHE A 49 6.26 5.13 -3.37
C PHE A 49 5.31 6.32 -3.25
N THR A 50 4.13 6.11 -2.68
CA THR A 50 3.11 7.17 -2.55
C THR A 50 2.36 7.11 -1.22
N ARG A 51 1.37 7.97 -0.99
CA ARG A 51 0.54 7.88 0.22
C ARG A 51 -0.39 6.67 0.07
N ALA A 52 -0.54 5.89 1.13
CA ALA A 52 -1.41 4.71 1.11
C ALA A 52 -2.83 5.02 0.61
N ALA A 53 -3.38 6.17 1.01
CA ALA A 53 -4.72 6.61 0.63
C ALA A 53 -4.86 6.92 -0.88
N ASP A 54 -3.77 7.26 -1.57
CA ASP A 54 -3.78 7.61 -2.98
C ASP A 54 -3.61 6.36 -3.88
N ILE A 55 -3.17 5.23 -3.32
CA ILE A 55 -2.88 3.99 -4.07
C ILE A 55 -4.09 3.47 -4.86
N PRO A 56 -5.32 3.38 -4.30
CA PRO A 56 -6.48 2.89 -5.05
C PRO A 56 -6.73 3.70 -6.34
N GLU A 57 -6.64 5.03 -6.26
CA GLU A 57 -6.86 5.91 -7.41
C GLU A 57 -5.74 5.75 -8.45
N TYR A 58 -4.48 5.63 -8.01
CA TYR A 58 -3.37 5.39 -8.95
C TYR A 58 -3.50 4.08 -9.71
N VAL A 59 -4.05 3.03 -9.08
CA VAL A 59 -4.30 1.75 -9.75
C VAL A 59 -5.45 1.88 -10.75
N LYS A 60 -6.57 2.48 -10.33
CA LYS A 60 -7.73 2.75 -11.19
C LYS A 60 -7.37 3.57 -12.43
N ASP A 61 -6.56 4.61 -12.27
CA ASP A 61 -6.15 5.51 -13.36
C ASP A 61 -5.07 4.90 -14.27
N GLY A 62 -4.57 3.70 -13.95
CA GLY A 62 -3.46 3.06 -14.67
C GLY A 62 -2.10 3.76 -14.47
N ALA A 63 -2.02 4.67 -13.49
CA ALA A 63 -0.76 5.29 -13.10
C ALA A 63 0.16 4.29 -12.36
N ALA A 64 -0.41 3.24 -11.77
CA ALA A 64 0.26 2.02 -11.34
C ALA A 64 -0.58 0.81 -11.80
N ASP A 65 0.06 -0.32 -12.06
CA ASP A 65 -0.65 -1.53 -12.52
C ASP A 65 -1.22 -2.32 -11.33
N ILE A 66 -0.50 -2.35 -10.21
CA ILE A 66 -0.92 -2.95 -8.95
C ILE A 66 -0.45 -2.12 -7.76
N GLY A 67 -1.04 -2.31 -6.58
CA GLY A 67 -0.63 -1.60 -5.37
C GLY A 67 -0.92 -2.34 -4.08
N ILE A 68 -0.15 -2.00 -3.03
CA ILE A 68 -0.34 -2.52 -1.67
C ILE A 68 -0.83 -1.38 -0.78
N THR A 69 -2.04 -1.51 -0.22
CA THR A 69 -2.61 -0.52 0.69
C THR A 69 -3.52 -1.15 1.74
N GLY A 70 -3.98 -0.35 2.70
CA GLY A 70 -4.96 -0.79 3.70
C GLY A 70 -6.32 -1.06 3.06
N TYR A 71 -6.95 -2.16 3.46
CA TYR A 71 -8.27 -2.54 2.94
C TYR A 71 -9.36 -1.51 3.28
N ASP A 72 -9.23 -0.84 4.42
CA ASP A 72 -10.04 0.31 4.82
C ASP A 72 -9.98 1.44 3.81
N LEU A 73 -8.78 1.76 3.30
CA LEU A 73 -8.59 2.82 2.31
C LEU A 73 -9.19 2.46 0.95
N VAL A 74 -9.13 1.19 0.53
CA VAL A 74 -9.83 0.73 -0.68
C VAL A 74 -11.34 0.92 -0.53
N LYS A 75 -11.90 0.57 0.63
CA LYS A 75 -13.34 0.69 0.91
C LYS A 75 -13.80 2.14 1.05
N GLU A 76 -12.98 3.01 1.62
CA GLU A 76 -13.30 4.43 1.80
C GLU A 76 -13.17 5.21 0.48
N ASN A 77 -12.14 4.94 -0.32
CA ASN A 77 -11.89 5.66 -1.57
C ASN A 77 -12.96 5.36 -2.63
N GLY A 78 -13.44 4.11 -2.71
CA GLY A 78 -14.47 3.72 -3.68
C GLY A 78 -13.98 3.60 -5.13
N ALA A 79 -12.67 3.58 -5.37
CA ALA A 79 -12.09 3.27 -6.68
C ALA A 79 -12.53 1.90 -7.19
N ASP A 80 -12.76 1.81 -8.50
CA ASP A 80 -13.08 0.57 -9.22
C ASP A 80 -11.78 -0.24 -9.42
N VAL A 81 -11.40 -0.98 -8.39
CA VAL A 81 -10.21 -1.84 -8.37
C VAL A 81 -10.55 -3.23 -7.84
N GLU A 82 -9.87 -4.25 -8.35
CA GLU A 82 -9.97 -5.61 -7.86
C GLU A 82 -9.05 -5.83 -6.65
N VAL A 83 -9.59 -6.42 -5.58
CA VAL A 83 -8.79 -6.84 -4.42
C VAL A 83 -8.27 -8.25 -4.68
N LEU A 84 -6.98 -8.35 -4.94
CA LEU A 84 -6.34 -9.62 -5.31
C LEU A 84 -6.14 -10.54 -4.10
N GLU A 85 -5.53 -10.04 -3.01
CA GLU A 85 -5.11 -10.87 -1.87
C GLU A 85 -5.08 -10.10 -0.55
N ASP A 86 -5.25 -10.81 0.57
CA ASP A 86 -4.90 -10.34 1.91
C ASP A 86 -3.47 -10.78 2.25
N LEU A 87 -2.56 -9.81 2.34
CA LEU A 87 -1.15 -10.05 2.62
C LEU A 87 -0.85 -10.41 4.09
N ASN A 88 -1.87 -10.48 4.95
CA ASN A 88 -1.78 -10.92 6.34
C ASN A 88 -0.78 -10.10 7.20
N PHE A 89 -0.74 -8.78 7.00
CA PHE A 89 -0.04 -7.86 7.89
C PHE A 89 -0.79 -6.53 8.00
N GLY A 90 -0.34 -5.66 8.91
CA GLY A 90 -0.97 -4.34 9.06
C GLY A 90 -2.35 -4.37 9.73
N HIS A 91 -2.72 -5.48 10.38
CA HIS A 91 -4.01 -5.67 11.03
C HIS A 91 -4.42 -4.47 11.89
N THR A 92 -5.65 -4.00 11.68
CA THR A 92 -6.24 -2.90 12.43
C THR A 92 -7.72 -3.21 12.65
N ARG A 93 -8.35 -2.45 13.54
CA ARG A 93 -9.79 -2.53 13.77
C ARG A 93 -10.36 -1.13 13.68
N LEU A 94 -11.39 -0.97 12.84
CA LEU A 94 -12.22 0.22 12.84
C LEU A 94 -13.11 0.20 14.09
N VAL A 95 -13.06 1.27 14.88
CA VAL A 95 -13.83 1.40 16.12
C VAL A 95 -14.54 2.75 16.15
N ILE A 96 -15.68 2.80 16.83
CA ILE A 96 -16.28 4.05 17.29
C ILE A 96 -15.71 4.31 18.68
N ALA A 97 -15.27 5.53 18.93
CA ALA A 97 -14.70 5.92 20.23
C ALA A 97 -15.42 7.16 20.75
N ALA A 98 -15.68 7.20 22.05
CA ALA A 98 -16.19 8.35 22.77
C ALA A 98 -15.31 8.62 24.00
N PRO A 99 -15.28 9.86 24.52
CA PRO A 99 -14.58 10.16 25.77
C PRO A 99 -15.08 9.26 26.90
N GLU A 100 -14.19 8.82 27.79
CA GLU A 100 -14.55 8.00 28.96
C GLU A 100 -15.60 8.67 29.86
N SER A 101 -15.61 10.01 29.89
CA SER A 101 -16.59 10.80 30.66
C SER A 101 -17.90 11.06 29.92
N SER A 102 -18.09 10.53 28.71
CA SER A 102 -19.31 10.78 27.93
C SER A 102 -20.43 9.82 28.33
N ASP A 103 -21.68 10.25 28.11
CA ASP A 103 -22.87 9.40 28.33
C ASP A 103 -23.03 8.31 27.24
N PHE A 104 -22.18 8.31 26.21
CA PHE A 104 -22.23 7.35 25.11
C PHE A 104 -21.51 6.06 25.48
N LYS A 105 -22.19 4.92 25.28
CA LYS A 105 -21.58 3.58 25.34
C LYS A 105 -21.18 3.17 23.93
N THR A 106 -19.88 3.13 23.66
CA THR A 106 -19.27 2.67 22.39
C THR A 106 -18.78 1.25 22.46
#